data_AF-A0AAV8YWH3-F1
#
_entry.id   AF-A0AAV8YWH3-F1
#
_cell.length_a   1.000
_cell.length_b   1.000
_cell.length_c   1.000
_cell.angle_alpha   90.00
_cell.angle_beta   90.00
_cell.angle_gamma   90.00
#
_symmetry.space_group_name_H-M   'P 1'
#
loop_
_entity.id
_entity.type
_entity.pdbx_description
1 polymer ?
#
loop_
_entity_poly.entity_id
_entity_poly.type
_entity_poly.pdbx_seq_one_letter_code
_entity_poly.pdbx_strand_id
1 'polypeptide(L)'
;MGINIFLDGFVPTENLRFRDESLVFKVAESATEEEVKRMNHYEYPAMTKTMGNFQLKVVKGQFSDSEILVLLGENGTGKTTFIRMLAGNLEADSGSGK
;
A
#
# COMPACT_ATOMS: atom_id res chain seq x y z
N MET A 1 -10.72 -9.94 25.26
CA MET A 1 -10.14 -11.27 25.57
C MET A 1 -9.83 -12.06 24.31
N GLY A 2 -10.78 -12.25 23.37
CA GLY A 2 -10.57 -13.10 22.18
C GLY A 2 -9.51 -12.62 21.16
N ILE A 3 -9.32 -11.31 20.99
CA ILE A 3 -8.34 -10.77 20.03
C ILE A 3 -6.91 -11.19 20.41
N ASN A 4 -6.53 -11.10 21.69
CA ASN A 4 -5.17 -11.49 22.12
C ASN A 4 -4.95 -13.00 21.97
N ILE A 5 -5.95 -13.84 22.31
CA ILE A 5 -5.91 -15.28 22.05
C ILE A 5 -5.70 -15.57 20.55
N PHE A 6 -6.37 -14.81 19.67
CA PHE A 6 -6.19 -14.91 18.23
C PHE A 6 -4.78 -14.48 17.77
N LEU A 7 -4.27 -13.36 18.32
CA LEU A 7 -2.93 -12.86 18.04
C LEU A 7 -1.85 -13.84 18.55
N ASP A 8 -2.07 -14.51 19.67
CA ASP A 8 -1.10 -15.44 20.26
C ASP A 8 -1.06 -16.79 19.53
N GLY A 9 -2.17 -17.21 18.89
CA GLY A 9 -2.25 -18.49 18.17
C GLY A 9 -2.55 -19.71 19.05
N PHE A 10 -2.91 -19.48 20.31
CA PHE A 10 -3.09 -20.51 21.34
C PHE A 10 -4.34 -20.24 22.19
N VAL A 11 -5.16 -21.26 22.39
CA VAL A 11 -6.38 -21.24 23.21
C VAL A 11 -6.10 -21.94 24.54
N PRO A 12 -5.86 -21.20 25.65
CA PRO A 12 -5.43 -21.79 26.91
C PRO A 12 -6.48 -22.70 27.55
N THR A 13 -7.77 -22.35 27.40
CA THR A 13 -8.88 -23.09 28.00
C THR A 13 -9.07 -24.49 27.41
N GLU A 14 -8.63 -24.70 26.17
CA GLU A 14 -8.73 -25.99 25.46
C GLU A 14 -7.35 -26.65 25.27
N ASN A 15 -6.29 -26.01 25.77
CA ASN A 15 -4.90 -26.41 25.51
C ASN A 15 -4.62 -26.67 24.02
N LEU A 16 -5.19 -25.84 23.14
CA LEU A 16 -5.15 -26.02 21.69
C LEU A 16 -4.31 -24.91 21.05
N ARG A 17 -3.29 -25.29 20.28
CA ARG A 17 -2.52 -24.39 19.42
C ARG A 17 -3.01 -24.51 17.99
N PHE A 18 -3.45 -23.41 17.38
CA PHE A 18 -3.91 -23.36 15.99
C PHE A 18 -2.96 -22.55 15.09
N ARG A 19 -1.95 -21.87 15.66
CA ARG A 19 -0.84 -21.27 14.94
C ARG A 19 0.47 -21.40 15.74
N ASP A 20 1.56 -21.73 15.04
CA ASP A 20 2.87 -21.92 15.66
C ASP A 20 3.49 -20.60 16.14
N GLU A 21 3.35 -19.53 15.36
CA GLU A 21 3.89 -18.21 15.67
C GLU A 21 2.78 -17.20 16.06
N SER A 22 3.11 -16.23 16.91
CA SER A 22 2.20 -15.13 17.28
C SER A 22 2.27 -13.98 16.26
N LEU A 23 1.15 -13.30 16.03
CA LEU A 23 1.09 -12.13 15.15
C LEU A 23 1.50 -10.88 15.93
N VAL A 24 2.68 -10.33 15.62
CA VAL A 24 3.21 -9.12 16.26
C VAL A 24 3.23 -7.97 15.25
N PHE A 25 2.61 -6.85 15.61
CA PHE A 25 2.71 -5.62 14.83
C PHE A 25 4.05 -4.94 15.16
N LYS A 26 5.00 -4.99 14.23
CA LYS A 26 6.25 -4.27 14.36
C LYS A 26 5.99 -2.78 14.13
N VAL A 27 6.34 -1.96 15.10
CA VAL A 27 6.51 -0.53 14.88
C VAL A 27 7.87 -0.37 14.20
N ALA A 28 7.88 -0.01 12.91
CA ALA A 28 9.12 0.19 12.18
C ALA A 28 9.81 1.47 12.66
N GLU A 29 11.11 1.41 12.93
CA GLU A 29 11.95 2.59 13.07
C GLU A 29 12.15 3.21 11.67
N SER A 30 12.11 4.55 11.57
CA SER A 30 12.33 5.24 10.30
C SER A 30 13.79 5.08 9.87
N ALA A 31 14.02 4.80 8.57
CA ALA A 31 15.36 4.76 8.00
C ALA A 31 16.07 6.12 8.16
N THR A 32 17.39 6.10 8.31
CA THR A 32 18.19 7.34 8.40
C THR A 32 18.21 8.06 7.05
N GLU A 33 18.37 9.40 7.05
CA GLU A 33 18.41 10.21 5.81
C GLU A 33 19.49 9.75 4.82
N GLU A 34 20.56 9.13 5.32
CA GLU A 34 21.68 8.61 4.53
C GLU A 34 21.32 7.32 3.79
N GLU A 35 20.46 6.47 4.36
CA GLU A 35 19.93 5.26 3.74
C GLU A 35 18.93 5.60 2.65
N VAL A 36 18.07 6.61 2.88
CA VAL A 36 17.08 7.07 1.91
C VAL A 36 17.79 7.59 0.64
N LYS A 37 18.87 8.38 0.76
CA LYS A 37 19.61 8.94 -0.39
C LYS A 37 20.21 7.90 -1.35
N ARG A 38 20.42 6.66 -0.90
CA ARG A 38 20.97 5.57 -1.74
C ARG A 38 19.90 4.78 -2.48
N MET A 39 18.62 4.95 -2.14
CA MET A 39 17.52 4.23 -2.78
C MET A 39 17.15 4.90 -4.10
N ASN A 40 16.80 4.12 -5.12
CA ASN A 40 16.24 4.72 -6.33
C ASN A 40 14.90 5.36 -5.98
N HIS A 41 14.72 6.59 -6.44
CA HIS A 41 13.48 7.35 -6.28
C HIS A 41 12.72 7.29 -7.60
N TYR A 42 11.47 6.85 -7.54
CA TYR A 42 10.54 6.88 -8.67
C TYR A 42 9.53 7.98 -8.44
N GLU A 43 9.39 8.86 -9.42
CA GLU A 43 8.39 9.91 -9.41
C GLU A 43 7.29 9.56 -10.41
N TYR A 44 6.04 9.81 -10.03
CA TYR A 44 4.91 9.76 -10.95
C TYR A 44 4.26 11.15 -11.04
N PRO A 45 3.92 11.61 -12.26
CA PRO A 45 3.30 12.90 -12.46
C PRO A 45 1.86 12.92 -11.93
N ALA A 46 1.27 14.12 -11.88
CA ALA A 46 -0.16 14.24 -11.68
C ALA A 46 -0.88 13.65 -12.90
N MET A 47 -1.88 12.79 -12.67
CA MET A 47 -2.61 12.09 -13.72
C MET A 47 -4.11 12.28 -13.53
N THR A 48 -4.87 12.21 -14.63
CA THR A 48 -6.33 12.15 -14.59
C THR A 48 -6.86 11.00 -15.41
N LYS A 49 -7.94 10.37 -14.95
CA LYS A 49 -8.65 9.33 -15.71
C LYS A 49 -10.16 9.48 -15.57
N THR A 50 -10.86 9.41 -16.70
CA THR A 50 -12.31 9.47 -16.80
C THR A 50 -12.82 8.18 -17.42
N MET A 51 -13.80 7.55 -16.77
CA MET A 51 -14.41 6.30 -17.22
C MET A 51 -15.92 6.40 -17.03
N GLY A 52 -16.64 6.83 -18.06
CA GLY A 52 -18.07 7.15 -17.95
C GLY A 52 -18.29 8.25 -16.92
N ASN A 53 -19.06 7.95 -15.86
CA ASN A 53 -19.39 8.91 -14.79
C ASN A 53 -18.31 8.97 -13.69
N PHE A 54 -17.27 8.14 -13.77
CA PHE A 54 -16.20 8.09 -12.79
C PHE A 54 -15.02 8.97 -13.23
N GLN A 55 -14.53 9.81 -12.32
CA GLN A 55 -13.33 10.62 -12.54
C GLN A 55 -12.33 10.41 -11.40
N LEU A 56 -11.11 10.04 -11.76
CA LEU A 56 -9.98 9.89 -10.86
C LEU A 56 -8.97 11.00 -11.14
N LYS A 57 -8.57 11.69 -10.07
CA LYS A 57 -7.48 12.66 -10.10
C LYS A 57 -6.38 12.18 -9.17
N VAL A 58 -5.20 11.98 -9.72
CA VAL A 58 -4.00 11.57 -9.01
C VAL A 58 -3.07 12.78 -8.92
N VAL A 59 -2.65 13.12 -7.71
CA VAL A 59 -1.64 14.16 -7.47
C VAL A 59 -0.26 13.55 -7.68
N LYS A 60 0.70 14.35 -8.17
CA LYS A 60 2.09 13.91 -8.29
C LYS A 60 2.61 13.37 -6.96
N GLY A 61 3.47 12.37 -7.02
CA GLY A 61 4.09 11.78 -5.85
C GLY A 61 5.36 11.04 -6.21
N GLN A 62 5.99 10.48 -5.19
CA GLN A 62 7.22 9.74 -5.31
C GLN A 62 7.20 8.54 -4.37
N PHE A 63 7.96 7.51 -4.71
CA PHE A 63 8.21 6.35 -3.85
C PHE A 63 9.64 5.85 -4.08
N SER A 64 10.21 5.22 -3.07
CA SER A 64 11.59 4.71 -3.10
C SER A 64 11.60 3.18 -3.20
N ASP A 65 12.72 2.62 -3.64
CA ASP A 65 12.97 1.18 -3.50
C ASP A 65 12.78 0.74 -2.04
N SER A 66 12.23 -0.47 -1.84
CA SER A 66 12.01 -1.07 -0.51
C SER A 66 10.96 -0.39 0.37
N GLU A 67 10.15 0.54 -0.16
CA GLU A 67 8.99 1.10 0.54
C GLU A 67 7.72 0.25 0.32
N ILE A 68 6.92 0.12 1.39
CA ILE A 68 5.57 -0.46 1.31
C ILE A 68 4.57 0.69 1.33
N LEU A 69 4.01 1.02 0.16
CA LEU A 69 2.97 2.03 0.04
C LEU A 69 1.57 1.39 0.15
N VAL A 70 0.77 1.86 1.11
CA VAL A 70 -0.60 1.38 1.32
C VAL A 70 -1.61 2.38 0.75
N LEU A 71 -2.46 1.92 -0.17
CA LEU A 71 -3.57 2.72 -0.71
C LEU A 71 -4.84 2.44 0.09
N LEU A 72 -5.37 3.48 0.76
CA LEU A 72 -6.59 3.41 1.55
C LEU A 72 -7.74 4.19 0.89
N GLY A 73 -8.97 3.79 1.18
CA GLY A 73 -10.19 4.46 0.72
C GLY A 73 -11.31 3.46 0.42
N GLU A 74 -12.52 3.96 0.22
CA GLU A 74 -13.71 3.14 -0.06
C GLU A 74 -13.65 2.41 -1.41
N ASN A 75 -14.47 1.39 -1.59
CA ASN A 75 -14.59 0.73 -2.88
C ASN A 75 -15.09 1.72 -3.94
N GLY A 76 -14.50 1.69 -5.14
CA GLY A 76 -14.85 2.62 -6.22
C GLY A 76 -14.08 3.95 -6.21
N THR A 77 -13.19 4.21 -5.24
CA THR A 77 -12.37 5.46 -5.23
C THR A 77 -11.24 5.50 -6.26
N GLY A 78 -11.06 4.45 -7.08
CA GLY A 78 -10.05 4.41 -8.13
C GLY A 78 -8.68 3.84 -7.75
N LYS A 79 -8.54 3.19 -6.58
CA LYS A 79 -7.26 2.54 -6.17
C LYS A 79 -6.71 1.57 -7.23
N THR A 80 -7.54 0.62 -7.67
CA THR A 80 -7.14 -0.34 -8.72
C THR A 80 -6.87 0.35 -10.05
N THR A 81 -7.61 1.41 -10.37
CA THR A 81 -7.41 2.22 -11.58
C THR A 81 -6.05 2.92 -11.53
N PHE A 82 -5.68 3.51 -10.39
CA PHE A 82 -4.38 4.12 -10.17
C PHE A 82 -3.23 3.11 -10.33
N ILE A 83 -3.33 1.93 -9.71
CA ILE A 83 -2.32 0.86 -9.84
C ILE A 83 -2.15 0.46 -11.32
N ARG A 84 -3.25 0.31 -12.06
CA ARG A 84 -3.19 -0.03 -13.50
C ARG A 84 -2.53 1.07 -14.33
N MET A 85 -2.72 2.34 -13.98
CA MET A 85 -2.02 3.45 -14.64
C MET A 85 -0.53 3.45 -14.35
N LEU A 86 -0.13 3.25 -13.09
CA LEU A 86 1.29 3.13 -12.71
C LEU A 86 1.98 1.95 -13.39
N ALA A 87 1.28 0.82 -13.57
CA ALA A 87 1.81 -0.36 -14.25
C ALA A 87 1.91 -0.20 -15.78
N GLY A 88 1.38 0.89 -16.35
CA GLY A 88 1.28 1.07 -17.80
C GLY A 88 0.18 0.22 -18.47
N ASN A 89 -0.66 -0.46 -17.70
CA ASN A 89 -1.77 -1.27 -18.20
C ASN A 89 -3.02 -0.45 -18.54
N LEU A 90 -3.04 0.83 -18.16
CA LEU A 90 -4.12 1.78 -18.45
C LEU A 90 -3.54 3.16 -18.72
N GLU A 91 -3.82 3.73 -19.88
CA GLU A 91 -3.35 5.09 -20.19
C GLU A 91 -4.14 6.15 -19.41
N ALA A 92 -3.44 7.14 -18.86
CA ALA A 92 -4.06 8.33 -18.29
C ALA A 92 -4.59 9.26 -19.40
N ASP A 93 -5.68 9.97 -19.13
CA ASP A 93 -6.23 10.94 -20.10
C ASP A 93 -5.38 12.21 -20.17
N SER A 94 -4.74 12.57 -19.06
CA SER A 94 -3.76 13.65 -19.01
C SER A 94 -2.65 13.31 -18.01
N GLY A 95 -1.45 13.84 -18.27
CA GLY A 95 -0.28 13.63 -17.42
C GLY A 95 0.41 12.29 -17.62
N SER A 96 0.36 11.69 -18.81
CA SER A 96 1.15 10.49 -19.11
C SER A 96 2.64 10.82 -18.99
N GLY A 97 3.28 10.24 -17.96
CA GLY A 97 4.74 10.22 -17.86
C GLY A 97 5.29 9.40 -19.01
N LYS A 98 6.22 9.99 -19.75
CA LYS A 98 7.08 9.29 -20.69
C LYS A 98 8.28 8.75 -19.93
#